data_AF-A0A812EYK3-F1
#
_entry.id   AF-A0A812EYK3-F1
#
_cell.length_a   1.000
_cell.length_b   1.000
_cell.length_c   1.000
_cell.angle_alpha   90.00
_cell.angle_beta   90.00
_cell.angle_gamma   90.00
#
_symmetry.space_group_name_H-M   'P 1'
#
loop_
_entity.id
_entity.type
_entity.pdbx_description
1 polymer ?
#
loop_
_entity_poly.entity_id
_entity_poly.type
_entity_poly.pdbx_seq_one_letter_code
_entity_poly.pdbx_strand_id
1 'polypeptide(L)' 'MGLIAGQEWIFIIIAAAILIFGAKKIPELAKTMGKARVEYEKGKFESEKELKDLKEKKD' A
#
# COMPACT_ATOMS: atom_id res chain seq x y z
N MET A 1 5.00 35.80 1.09
CA MET A 1 5.81 35.25 -0.03
C MET A 1 6.66 34.06 0.45
N GLY A 2 6.08 33.12 1.22
CA GLY A 2 6.85 32.03 1.87
C GLY A 2 6.32 30.61 1.63
N LEU A 3 5.06 30.46 1.20
CA LEU A 3 4.47 29.15 0.89
C LEU A 3 4.94 28.58 -0.46
N ILE A 4 5.34 29.45 -1.39
CA ILE A 4 5.68 29.07 -2.77
C ILE A 4 7.06 28.37 -2.79
N ALA A 5 8.03 28.88 -2.03
CA ALA A 5 9.41 28.40 -2.06
C ALA A 5 9.60 26.95 -1.58
N GLY A 6 8.70 26.40 -0.76
CA GLY A 6 8.82 25.03 -0.23
C GLY A 6 8.17 23.96 -1.13
N GLN A 7 7.12 24.33 -1.87
CA GLN A 7 6.36 23.40 -2.70
C GLN A 7 7.17 22.97 -3.93
N GLU A 8 8.02 23.85 -4.46
CA GLU A 8 8.92 23.58 -5.58
C GLU A 8 9.90 22.43 -5.25
N TRP A 9 10.43 22.40 -4.02
CA TRP A 9 11.34 21.32 -3.58
C TRP A 9 10.67 19.95 -3.56
N ILE A 10 9.39 19.87 -3.20
CA ILE A 10 8.63 18.61 -3.22
C ILE A 10 8.58 18.04 -4.63
N PHE A 11 8.31 18.88 -5.63
CA PHE A 11 8.30 18.43 -7.03
C PHE A 11 9.68 18.00 -7.50
N ILE A 12 10.75 18.70 -7.11
CA ILE A 12 12.13 18.31 -7.44
C ILE A 12 12.48 16.95 -6.85
N ILE A 13 12.14 16.71 -5.59
CA ILE A 13 12.42 15.42 -4.92
C ILE A 13 11.63 14.28 -5.61
N ILE A 14 10.35 14.51 -5.93
CA ILE A 14 9.53 13.52 -6.65
C ILE A 14 10.11 13.26 -8.05
N ALA A 15 10.50 14.30 -8.78
CA ALA A 15 11.13 14.15 -10.09
C ALA A 15 12.46 13.38 -10.01
N ALA A 16 13.32 13.71 -9.04
CA ALA A 16 14.58 12.99 -8.80
C ALA A 16 14.34 11.51 -8.46
N ALA A 17 13.35 11.22 -7.60
CA ALA A 17 12.96 9.85 -7.29
C ALA A 17 12.46 9.11 -8.54
N ILE A 18 11.64 9.75 -9.38
CA ILE A 18 11.17 9.16 -10.65
C ILE A 18 12.32 8.93 -11.63
N LEU A 19 13.35 9.78 -11.66
CA LEU A 19 14.53 9.58 -12.51
C LEU A 19 15.38 8.40 -12.04
N ILE A 20 15.57 8.26 -10.73
CA ILE A 20 16.37 7.17 -10.14
C ILE A 20 15.65 5.82 -10.26
N PHE A 21 14.36 5.79 -9.88
CA PHE A 21 13.58 4.55 -9.85
C PHE A 21 12.87 4.26 -11.17
N GLY A 22 12.67 5.25 -12.02
CA GLY A 22 11.88 5.17 -13.25
C GLY A 22 10.38 5.31 -12.99
N ALA A 23 9.67 6.02 -13.88
CA ALA A 23 8.21 6.20 -13.79
C ALA A 23 7.43 4.88 -13.79
N LYS A 24 7.99 3.80 -14.34
CA LYS A 24 7.40 2.46 -14.38
C LYS A 24 7.38 1.75 -13.02
N LYS A 25 8.23 2.14 -12.05
CA LYS A 25 8.26 1.50 -10.73
C LYS A 25 7.08 1.90 -9.84
N ILE A 26 6.57 3.13 -9.97
CA ILE A 26 5.38 3.59 -9.24
C ILE A 26 4.16 2.65 -9.49
N PRO A 27 3.72 2.39 -10.74
CA PRO A 27 2.59 1.50 -10.99
C PRO A 27 2.89 0.02 -10.68
N GLU A 28 4.15 -0.42 -10.84
CA GLU A 28 4.56 -1.78 -10.48
C GLU A 28 4.43 -2.02 -8.97
N LEU A 29 4.93 -1.09 -8.14
CA LEU A 29 4.80 -1.11 -6.69
C LEU A 29 3.34 -1.03 -6.24
N ALA A 30 2.53 -0.16 -6.85
CA ALA A 30 1.10 -0.08 -6.55
C ALA A 30 0.38 -1.41 -6.86
N LYS A 31 0.73 -2.07 -7.97
CA LYS A 31 0.16 -3.35 -8.37
C LYS A 31 0.57 -4.49 -7.43
N THR A 32 1.84 -4.58 -7.04
CA THR A 32 2.32 -5.62 -6.11
C THR A 32 1.78 -5.40 -4.70
N MET A 33 1.82 -4.16 -4.21
CA MET A 33 1.27 -3.81 -2.89
C MET A 33 -0.24 -4.00 -2.84
N GLY A 34 -0.96 -3.68 -3.92
CA GLY A 34 -2.39 -3.94 -4.04
C GLY A 34 -2.74 -5.42 -3.98
N LYS A 35 -2.00 -6.26 -4.71
CA LYS A 35 -2.16 -7.73 -4.63
C LYS A 35 -1.90 -8.27 -3.23
N ALA A 36 -0.78 -7.85 -2.62
CA ALA A 36 -0.41 -8.28 -1.27
C ALA A 36 -1.48 -7.89 -0.24
N ARG A 37 -2.04 -6.66 -0.31
CA ARG A 37 -3.17 -6.25 0.53
C ARG A 37 -4.40 -7.14 0.34
N VAL A 38 -4.79 -7.42 -0.90
CA VAL A 38 -5.96 -8.25 -1.20
C VAL A 38 -5.80 -9.67 -0.65
N GLU A 39 -4.63 -10.29 -0.83
CA GLU A 39 -4.36 -11.62 -0.26
C GLU A 39 -4.34 -11.59 1.28
N TYR A 40 -3.78 -10.56 1.88
CA TYR A 40 -3.80 -10.36 3.33
C TYR A 40 -5.21 -10.21 3.88
N GLU A 41 -6.05 -9.39 3.27
CA GLU A 41 -7.45 -9.18 3.71
C GLU A 41 -8.27 -10.48 3.59
N LYS A 42 -8.09 -11.24 2.52
CA LYS A 42 -8.72 -12.56 2.35
C LYS A 42 -8.29 -13.55 3.44
N GLY A 43 -6.99 -13.69 3.67
CA GLY A 43 -6.46 -14.58 4.70
C GLY A 43 -6.91 -14.18 6.11
N LYS A 44 -7.01 -12.87 6.37
CA LYS A 44 -7.56 -12.35 7.62
C LYS A 44 -9.03 -12.72 7.78
N PHE A 45 -9.85 -12.51 6.76
CA PHE A 45 -11.28 -12.85 6.78
C PHE A 45 -11.51 -14.36 6.98
N GLU A 46 -10.76 -15.20 6.29
CA GLU A 46 -10.82 -16.66 6.45
C GLU A 46 -10.41 -17.06 7.87
N SER A 47 -9.32 -16.50 8.40
CA SER A 47 -8.88 -16.76 9.78
C SER A 47 -9.92 -16.34 10.81
N GLU A 48 -10.57 -15.18 10.64
CA GLU A 48 -11.62 -14.70 11.54
C GLU A 48 -12.86 -15.62 11.51
N LYS A 49 -13.23 -16.10 10.32
CA LYS A 49 -14.33 -17.05 10.15
C LYS A 49 -14.02 -18.38 10.83
N GLU A 50 -12.83 -18.93 10.61
CA GLU A 50 -12.40 -20.20 11.20
C GLU A 50 -12.35 -20.11 12.74
N LEU A 51 -11.86 -18.99 13.28
CA LEU A 51 -11.90 -18.68 14.72
C LEU A 51 -13.33 -18.64 15.28
N LYS A 52 -14.29 -18.12 14.52
CA LYS A 52 -15.69 -18.05 14.93
C LYS A 52 -16.35 -19.43 14.90
N ASP A 53 -16.14 -20.19 13.83
CA ASP A 53 -16.63 -21.57 13.69
C ASP A 53 -16.06 -22.50 14.78
N LEU A 54 -14.79 -22.33 15.17
CA LEU A 54 -14.17 -23.08 16.28
C LEU A 54 -14.75 -22.72 17.65
N LYS A 55 -15.17 -21.46 17.87
CA LYS A 55 -15.84 -21.05 19.10
C LYS A 55 -17.25 -21.63 19.16
N GLU A 56 -18.04 -21.51 18.09
CA GLU A 56 -19.42 -22.03 18.02
C GLU A 56 -19.49 -23.56 18.15
N LYS A 57 -18.43 -24.31 17.80
CA LYS A 57 -18.36 -25.77 18.01
C LYS A 57 -17.94 -26.20 19.42
N LYS A 58 -17.44 -25.27 20.23
CA LYS A 58 -16.89 -25.57 21.56
C LYS A 58 -17.90 -25.31 22.69
N ASP A 59 -19.00 -24.65 22.37
CA ASP A 59 -20.22 -24.49 23.17
C ASP A 59 -21.28 -25.52 22.73
#